data_AF-A0A6L2KHV4-F1
#
_entry.id   AF-A0A6L2KHV4-F1
#
_cell.length_a   1.000
_cell.length_b   1.000
_cell.length_c   1.000
_cell.angle_alpha   90.00
_cell.angle_beta   90.00
_cell.angle_gamma   90.00
#
_symmetry.space_group_name_H-M   'P 1'
#
loop_
_entity.id
_entity.type
_entity.pdbx_description
1 polymer ?
#
loop_
_entity_poly.entity_id
_entity_poly.type
_entity_poly.pdbx_seq_one_letter_code
_entity_poly.pdbx_strand_id
1 'polypeptide(L)'
;MRLDELYKFCDDILSSVRRVLHDIASNLEIDYLPKRRWSKLDRKRSRIMIKAIDQCLFERRLMRNLEKFVGGKEYENDFRLLERTI
;
A
#
# COMPACT_ATOMS: atom_id res chain seq x y z
N MET A 1 -4.69 -21.88 8.67
CA MET A 1 -3.74 -20.96 7.99
C MET A 1 -4.49 -19.66 7.76
N ARG A 2 -4.07 -18.61 8.46
CA ARG A 2 -4.96 -17.52 8.90
C ARG A 2 -5.04 -16.45 7.82
N LEU A 3 -6.20 -16.18 7.24
CA LEU A 3 -6.42 -15.16 6.21
C LEU A 3 -5.76 -13.80 6.56
N ASP A 4 -5.74 -13.46 7.85
CA ASP A 4 -5.03 -12.31 8.42
C ASP A 4 -3.50 -12.29 8.18
N GLU A 5 -2.83 -13.44 8.22
CA GLU A 5 -1.39 -13.56 7.93
C GLU A 5 -1.11 -13.34 6.44
N LEU A 6 -2.01 -13.82 5.57
CA LEU A 6 -1.91 -13.59 4.13
C LEU A 6 -2.12 -12.12 3.78
N TYR A 7 -3.11 -11.46 4.40
CA TYR A 7 -3.32 -10.02 4.24
C TYR A 7 -2.10 -9.23 4.68
N LYS A 8 -1.56 -9.52 5.87
CA LYS A 8 -0.36 -8.85 6.38
C LYS A 8 0.84 -9.02 5.43
N PHE A 9 1.11 -10.24 4.98
CA PHE A 9 2.19 -10.51 4.04
C PHE A 9 2.03 -9.75 2.72
N CYS A 10 0.82 -9.73 2.15
CA CYS A 10 0.55 -8.99 0.92
C CYS A 10 0.69 -7.48 1.11
N ASP A 11 0.17 -6.94 2.20
CA ASP A 11 0.21 -5.50 2.48
C ASP A 11 1.65 -5.02 2.74
N ASP A 12 2.47 -5.84 3.41
CA ASP A 12 3.89 -5.58 3.65
C ASP A 12 4.67 -5.56 2.33
N ILE A 13 4.37 -6.49 1.39
CA ILE A 13 4.97 -6.50 0.04
C ILE A 13 4.53 -5.27 -0.75
N LEU A 14 3.23 -4.97 -0.80
CA LEU A 14 2.69 -3.82 -1.53
C LEU A 14 3.27 -2.50 -0.99
N SER A 15 3.41 -2.38 0.32
CA SER A 15 4.03 -1.23 0.98
C SER A 15 5.51 -1.10 0.63
N SER A 16 6.23 -2.22 0.56
CA SER A 16 7.65 -2.26 0.14
C SER A 16 7.82 -1.84 -1.32
N VAL A 17 6.98 -2.35 -2.22
CA VAL A 17 6.97 -1.96 -3.64
C VAL A 17 6.62 -0.47 -3.80
N ARG A 18 5.62 0.01 -3.04
CA ARG A 18 5.25 1.44 -3.02
C ARG A 18 6.43 2.33 -2.64
N ARG A 19 7.22 1.93 -1.63
CA ARG A 19 8.44 2.67 -1.21
C ARG A 19 9.43 2.79 -2.36
N VAL A 20 9.75 1.68 -3.02
CA VAL A 20 10.67 1.67 -4.17
C VAL A 20 10.16 2.56 -5.31
N LEU A 21 8.87 2.51 -5.63
CA LEU A 21 8.28 3.37 -6.65
C LEU A 21 8.34 4.86 -6.25
N HIS A 22 8.21 5.17 -4.97
CA HIS A 22 8.35 6.53 -4.46
C HIS A 22 9.78 7.05 -4.62
N ASP A 23 10.78 6.21 -4.38
CA ASP A 23 12.19 6.55 -4.60
C ASP A 23 12.47 6.84 -6.08
N ILE A 24 11.90 6.03 -6.98
CA ILE A 24 11.96 6.26 -8.43
C ILE A 24 11.28 7.58 -8.81
N ALA A 25 10.10 7.86 -8.25
CA ALA A 25 9.32 9.06 -8.56
C ALA A 25 9.96 10.36 -8.04
N SER A 26 10.66 10.28 -6.90
CA SER A 26 11.41 11.37 -6.27
C SER A 26 12.81 11.54 -6.85
N ASN A 27 13.30 10.54 -7.61
CA ASN A 27 14.65 10.53 -8.18
C ASN A 27 15.75 10.65 -7.13
N LEU A 28 15.51 10.02 -5.97
CA LEU A 28 16.56 9.78 -5.00
C LEU A 28 17.52 8.75 -5.59
N GLU A 29 18.81 9.08 -5.60
CA GLU A 29 19.86 8.09 -5.83
C GLU A 29 20.00 7.32 -4.51
N ILE A 30 19.59 6.05 -4.53
CA ILE A 30 19.68 5.18 -3.35
C ILE A 30 20.51 3.96 -3.74
N ASP A 31 21.43 3.56 -2.88
CA ASP A 31 22.48 2.56 -3.16
C ASP A 31 21.95 1.17 -3.56
N TYR A 32 20.68 0.85 -3.27
CA TYR A 32 20.06 -0.42 -3.65
C TYR A 32 19.35 -0.39 -5.01
N LEU A 33 19.17 0.77 -5.64
CA LEU A 33 18.62 0.87 -6.99
C LEU A 33 19.76 0.93 -8.00
N PRO A 34 19.63 0.24 -9.16
CA PRO A 34 20.59 0.43 -10.23
C PRO A 34 20.76 1.92 -10.51
N LYS A 35 22.00 2.39 -10.70
CA LYS A 35 22.36 3.77 -11.08
C LYS A 35 21.89 4.11 -12.50
N ARG A 36 20.60 3.90 -12.76
CA ARG A 36 19.91 4.18 -14.00
C ARG A 36 19.22 5.51 -13.81
N ARG A 37 19.54 6.48 -14.68
CA ARG A 37 18.85 7.76 -14.72
C ARG A 37 17.39 7.51 -15.13
N TRP A 38 16.47 7.62 -14.17
CA TRP A 38 15.03 7.41 -14.42
C TRP A 38 14.49 8.48 -15.36
N SER A 39 13.86 8.05 -16.45
CA SER A 39 13.28 8.97 -17.42
C SER A 39 12.06 9.69 -16.82
N LYS A 40 11.67 10.83 -17.41
CA LYS A 40 10.44 11.53 -17.03
C LYS A 40 9.20 10.63 -17.17
N LEU A 41 9.22 9.69 -18.12
CA LEU A 41 8.15 8.71 -18.33
C LEU A 41 8.10 7.68 -17.20
N ASP A 42 9.25 7.15 -16.78
CA ASP A 42 9.32 6.17 -15.69
C ASP A 42 8.81 6.76 -14.38
N ARG A 43 9.14 8.04 -14.11
CA ARG A 43 8.60 8.76 -12.94
C ARG A 43 7.09 8.94 -13.02
N LYS A 44 6.56 9.27 -14.21
CA LYS A 44 5.10 9.40 -14.41
C LYS A 44 4.40 8.06 -14.20
N ARG A 45 4.96 6.97 -14.73
CA ARG A 45 4.44 5.60 -14.53
C ARG A 45 4.48 5.21 -13.06
N SER A 46 5.59 5.48 -12.37
CA SER A 46 5.74 5.18 -10.94
C SER A 46 4.67 5.89 -10.09
N ARG A 47 4.37 7.16 -10.38
CA ARG A 47 3.28 7.89 -9.71
C ARG A 47 1.90 7.26 -9.93
N ILE A 48 1.64 6.74 -11.13
CA ILE A 48 0.37 6.04 -11.43
C ILE A 48 0.31 4.72 -10.65
N MET A 49 1.41 3.97 -10.61
CA MET A 49 1.49 2.71 -9.88
C MET A 49 1.33 2.91 -8.36
N ILE A 50 1.92 3.97 -7.79
CA ILE A 50 1.72 4.32 -6.37
C ILE A 50 0.24 4.54 -6.08
N LYS A 51 -0.47 5.31 -6.91
CA LYS A 51 -1.91 5.52 -6.75
C LYS A 51 -2.71 4.21 -6.82
N ALA A 52 -2.35 3.32 -7.75
CA ALA A 52 -3.01 2.02 -7.88
C ALA A 52 -2.76 1.11 -6.66
N ILE A 53 -1.55 1.15 -6.08
CA ILE A 53 -1.24 0.40 -4.86
C ILE A 53 -2.00 0.98 -3.65
N ASP A 54 -2.06 2.31 -3.53
CA ASP A 54 -2.81 2.98 -2.47
C ASP A 54 -4.30 2.60 -2.52
N GLN A 55 -4.88 2.59 -3.72
CA GLN A 55 -6.25 2.14 -3.93
C GLN A 55 -6.44 0.66 -3.54
N CYS A 56 -5.51 -0.21 -3.95
CA CYS A 56 -5.59 -1.63 -3.62
C CYS A 56 -5.48 -1.90 -2.11
N LEU A 57 -4.59 -1.19 -1.40
CA LEU A 57 -4.46 -1.28 0.06
C LEU A 57 -5.72 -0.77 0.77
N PHE A 58 -6.32 0.32 0.26
CA PHE A 58 -7.57 0.85 0.80
C PHE A 58 -8.72 -0.16 0.65
N GLU A 59 -8.91 -0.71 -0.54
CA GLU A 59 -9.95 -1.72 -0.80
C GLU A 59 -9.77 -2.97 0.06
N ARG A 60 -8.54 -3.48 0.21
CA ARG A 60 -8.24 -4.62 1.09
C ARG A 60 -8.57 -4.33 2.55
N ARG A 61 -8.19 -3.15 3.04
CA ARG A 61 -8.51 -2.72 4.41
C ARG A 61 -10.03 -2.62 4.61
N LEU A 62 -10.76 -2.10 3.61
CA LEU A 62 -12.21 -2.03 3.63
C LEU A 62 -12.85 -3.43 3.69
N MET A 63 -12.41 -4.36 2.83
CA MET A 63 -12.89 -5.75 2.82
C MET A 63 -12.63 -6.43 4.17
N ARG A 64 -11.43 -6.30 4.74
CA ARG A 64 -11.11 -6.87 6.05
C ARG A 64 -11.96 -6.30 7.17
N ASN A 65 -12.24 -4.99 7.13
CA ASN A 65 -13.15 -4.36 8.08
C ASN A 65 -14.59 -4.84 7.90
N LEU A 66 -15.05 -5.08 6.67
CA LEU A 66 -16.38 -5.66 6.42
C LEU A 66 -16.48 -7.12 6.90
N GLU A 67 -15.44 -7.92 6.70
CA GLU A 67 -15.39 -9.30 7.19
C GLU A 67 -15.47 -9.36 8.72
N LYS A 68 -14.76 -8.45 9.42
CA LYS A 68 -14.88 -8.31 10.88
C LYS A 68 -16.30 -7.91 11.31
N PHE A 69 -17.00 -7.12 10.50
CA PHE A 69 -18.36 -6.60 10.78
C PHE A 69 -19.37 -7.73 10.76
N VAL A 70 -19.34 -8.49 9.66
CA VAL A 70 -20.21 -9.66 9.47
C VAL A 70 -19.85 -10.77 10.46
N GLY A 71 -18.58 -10.88 10.86
CA GLY A 71 -18.09 -11.89 11.80
C GLY A 71 -18.36 -11.63 13.29
N GLY A 72 -18.98 -10.50 13.66
CA GLY A 72 -19.46 -10.24 15.03
C GLY A 72 -18.40 -9.95 16.10
N LYS A 73 -17.16 -9.58 15.73
CA LYS A 73 -16.12 -9.18 16.71
C LYS A 73 -16.24 -7.70 17.07
N GLU A 74 -16.09 -7.36 18.35
CA GLU A 74 -16.33 -6.03 18.93
C GLU A 74 -15.54 -4.89 18.25
N TYR A 75 -16.24 -3.77 18.05
CA TYR A 75 -15.97 -2.73 17.05
C TYR A 75 -15.31 -1.45 17.59
N GLU A 76 -14.72 -1.48 18.78
CA GLU A 76 -14.45 -0.23 19.49
C GLU A 76 -13.24 0.57 18.95
N ASN A 77 -12.32 -0.04 18.19
CA ASN A 77 -11.04 0.59 17.81
C ASN A 77 -10.76 0.77 16.29
N ASP A 78 -11.51 0.15 15.38
CA ASP A 78 -11.14 0.14 13.94
C ASP A 78 -11.63 1.37 13.14
N PHE A 79 -12.63 2.12 13.63
CA PHE A 79 -13.14 3.32 12.92
C PHE A 79 -12.13 4.48 12.85
N ARG A 80 -11.18 4.57 13.80
CA ARG A 80 -10.12 5.59 13.81
C ARG A 80 -9.12 5.46 12.66
N LEU A 81 -9.07 4.30 12.00
CA LEU A 81 -8.18 4.06 10.86
C LEU A 81 -8.79 4.49 9.51
N LEU A 82 -10.10 4.75 9.46
CA LEU A 82 -10.78 5.31 8.29
C LEU A 82 -10.69 6.85 8.25
N GLU A 83 -10.59 7.50 9.41
CA GLU A 83 -10.52 8.97 9.52
C GLU A 83 -9.18 9.58 9.06
N ARG A 84 -8.12 8.78 8.88
CA ARG A 84 -6.78 9.32 8.54
C ARG A 84 -6.51 9.48 7.04
N THR A 85 -7.57 9.74 6.27
CA THR A 85 -7.48 10.01 4.83
C THR A 85 -8.44 11.13 4.44
N ILE A 86 -8.28 12.31 5.05
CA ILE A 86 -8.76 13.60 4.53
C ILE A 86 -7.58 14.57 4.57
#